data_AF-A0A4Q3AHB4-F1
#
_entry.id   AF-A0A4Q3AHB4-F1
#
_cell.length_a   1.000
_cell.length_b   1.000
_cell.length_c   1.000
_cell.angle_alpha   90.00
_cell.angle_beta   90.00
_cell.angle_gamma   90.00
#
_symmetry.space_group_name_H-M   'P 1'
#
loop_
_entity.id
_entity.type
_entity.pdbx_description
1 polymer ?
#
loop_
_entity_poly.entity_id
_entity_poly.type
_entity_poly.pdbx_seq_one_letter_code
_entity_poly.pdbx_strand_id
1 'polypeptide(L)'
;MTPDNPERALALSYAGAGREALAALLALDDALALLLRTTREPALGQMRLAWWREALERLDHAPPPAEPVLQALARETLPHGVTGASLVPIVHGWEVLVEEEVLNADALQRFGAGRGHLFVAAGAMLGAAAGDPLAEAGQGWALGDLAQNLKAPGEAAEARQQAEAWLALATAQRWSGKARALGALAHLARMDLALEEGVLPPTGAPRRVLRMAWHRLTGR
;
A
#
# COMPACT_ATOMS: atom_id res chain seq x y z
N MET A 1 7.96 -2.19 2.36
CA MET A 1 8.17 -2.52 3.81
C MET A 1 7.68 -3.94 4.12
N THR A 2 8.51 -4.81 4.72
CA THR A 2 8.19 -6.24 4.91
C THR A 2 7.14 -6.52 6.02
N PRO A 3 6.48 -7.69 6.01
CA PRO A 3 5.53 -8.10 7.05
C PRO A 3 6.12 -8.12 8.46
N ASP A 4 7.37 -8.59 8.60
CA ASP A 4 8.06 -8.72 9.89
C ASP A 4 8.67 -7.40 10.39
N ASN A 5 8.44 -6.28 9.69
CA ASN A 5 8.99 -4.99 10.08
C ASN A 5 8.29 -4.49 11.38
N PRO A 6 9.04 -4.21 12.46
CA PRO A 6 8.45 -3.74 13.72
C PRO A 6 7.76 -2.38 13.61
N GLU A 7 8.16 -1.52 12.67
CA GLU A 7 7.50 -0.24 12.41
C GLU A 7 6.16 -0.45 11.69
N ARG A 8 6.05 -1.46 10.81
CA ARG A 8 4.76 -1.89 10.26
C ARG A 8 3.84 -2.38 11.36
N ALA A 9 4.34 -3.23 12.27
CA ALA A 9 3.58 -3.72 13.41
C ALA A 9 3.14 -2.57 14.35
N LEU A 10 4.00 -1.57 14.56
CA LEU A 10 3.68 -0.38 15.32
C LEU A 10 2.59 0.46 14.63
N ALA A 11 2.68 0.69 13.32
CA ALA A 11 1.66 1.42 12.56
C ALA A 11 0.30 0.70 12.61
N LEU A 12 0.29 -0.63 12.41
CA LEU A 12 -0.90 -1.47 12.53
C LEU A 12 -1.56 -1.37 13.92
N SER A 13 -0.76 -1.23 14.99
CA SER A 13 -1.29 -1.04 16.34
C SER A 13 -2.16 0.22 16.50
N TYR A 14 -2.05 1.20 15.58
CA TYR A 14 -2.81 2.44 15.64
C TYR A 14 -4.24 2.27 15.09
N ALA A 15 -4.51 1.17 14.38
CA ALA A 15 -5.84 0.86 13.83
C ALA A 15 -6.83 0.31 14.88
N GLY A 16 -6.34 -0.04 16.09
CA GLY A 16 -7.18 -0.58 17.16
C GLY A 16 -7.92 -1.84 16.71
N ALA A 17 -9.25 -1.83 16.78
CA ALA A 17 -10.08 -2.96 16.36
C ALA A 17 -9.95 -3.32 14.86
N GLY A 18 -9.59 -2.35 14.01
CA GLY A 18 -9.38 -2.58 12.57
C GLY A 18 -8.00 -3.12 12.20
N ARG A 19 -7.19 -3.54 13.19
CA ARG A 19 -5.82 -4.02 12.98
C ARG A 19 -5.76 -5.23 12.05
N GLU A 20 -6.54 -6.27 12.32
CA GLU A 20 -6.52 -7.51 11.53
C GLU A 20 -7.00 -7.28 10.10
N ALA A 21 -8.02 -6.45 9.95
CA ALA A 21 -8.54 -6.03 8.65
C ALA A 21 -7.50 -5.25 7.83
N LEU A 22 -6.78 -4.30 8.45
CA LEU A 22 -5.68 -3.60 7.80
C LEU A 22 -4.50 -4.53 7.47
N ALA A 23 -4.21 -5.50 8.36
CA ALA A 23 -3.19 -6.52 8.10
C ALA A 23 -3.56 -7.40 6.89
N ALA A 24 -4.82 -7.80 6.75
CA ALA A 24 -5.32 -8.56 5.60
C ALA A 24 -5.18 -7.78 4.28
N LEU A 25 -5.49 -6.48 4.28
CA LEU A 25 -5.29 -5.62 3.09
C LEU A 25 -3.81 -5.51 2.70
N LEU A 26 -2.91 -5.33 3.67
CA LEU A 26 -1.48 -5.30 3.38
C LEU A 26 -0.94 -6.68 2.95
N ALA A 27 -1.53 -7.77 3.45
CA ALA A 27 -1.17 -9.12 3.02
C ALA A 27 -1.56 -9.39 1.56
N LEU A 28 -2.64 -8.79 1.05
CA LEU A 28 -2.95 -8.78 -0.38
C LEU A 28 -1.84 -8.13 -1.19
N ASP A 29 -1.40 -6.93 -0.79
CA ASP A 29 -0.29 -6.24 -1.47
C ASP A 29 1.00 -7.05 -1.44
N ASP A 30 1.34 -7.64 -0.29
CA ASP A 30 2.52 -8.50 -0.14
C ASP A 30 2.45 -9.74 -1.07
N ALA A 31 1.28 -10.36 -1.19
CA ALA A 31 1.07 -11.54 -2.04
C ALA A 31 1.23 -11.20 -3.52
N LEU A 32 0.70 -10.06 -3.97
CA LEU A 32 0.85 -9.56 -5.34
C LEU A 32 2.32 -9.19 -5.65
N ALA A 33 2.98 -8.51 -4.71
CA ALA A 33 4.41 -8.20 -4.83
C ALA A 33 5.27 -9.48 -4.93
N LEU A 34 4.98 -10.49 -4.08
CA LEU A 34 5.69 -11.76 -4.11
C LEU A 34 5.44 -12.53 -5.41
N LEU A 35 4.20 -12.52 -5.91
CA LEU A 35 3.84 -13.13 -7.20
C LEU A 35 4.71 -12.58 -8.32
N LEU A 36 4.82 -11.25 -8.43
CA LEU A 36 5.64 -10.61 -9.46
C LEU A 36 7.14 -10.87 -9.29
N ARG A 37 7.64 -10.85 -8.05
CA ARG A 37 9.05 -11.16 -7.78
C ARG A 37 9.45 -12.59 -8.12
N THR A 38 8.50 -13.54 -8.07
CA THR A 38 8.77 -14.97 -8.26
C THR A 38 8.45 -15.46 -9.67
N THR A 39 7.72 -14.66 -10.46
CA THR A 39 7.28 -15.04 -11.80
C THR A 39 8.20 -14.39 -12.85
N ARG A 40 8.84 -15.21 -13.68
CA ARG A 40 9.81 -14.75 -14.70
C ARG A 40 9.21 -14.50 -16.07
N GLU A 41 8.13 -15.21 -16.39
CA GLU A 41 7.45 -15.12 -17.68
C GLU A 41 6.31 -14.10 -17.58
N PRO A 42 6.36 -12.96 -18.31
CA PRO A 42 5.34 -11.91 -18.21
C PRO A 42 3.91 -12.43 -18.48
N ALA A 43 3.74 -13.31 -19.46
CA ALA A 43 2.45 -13.91 -19.79
C ALA A 43 1.85 -14.71 -18.61
N LEU A 44 2.69 -15.47 -17.90
CA LEU A 44 2.25 -16.19 -16.70
C LEU A 44 1.90 -15.21 -15.57
N GLY A 45 2.63 -14.11 -15.44
CA GLY A 45 2.32 -13.03 -14.50
C GLY A 45 0.93 -12.45 -14.73
N GLN A 46 0.63 -12.09 -15.98
CA GLN A 46 -0.69 -11.58 -16.38
C GLN A 46 -1.82 -12.57 -16.08
N MET A 47 -1.64 -13.86 -16.39
CA MET A 47 -2.63 -14.90 -16.09
C MET A 47 -2.90 -15.03 -14.59
N ARG A 48 -1.85 -14.99 -13.76
CA ARG A 48 -2.01 -15.09 -12.30
C ARG A 48 -2.67 -13.84 -11.71
N LEU A 49 -2.35 -12.64 -12.22
CA LEU A 49 -3.00 -11.39 -11.80
C LEU A 49 -4.48 -11.37 -12.23
N ALA A 50 -4.80 -11.85 -13.43
CA ALA A 50 -6.18 -12.03 -13.87
C ALA A 50 -6.98 -12.94 -12.92
N TRP A 51 -6.39 -14.07 -12.51
CA TRP A 51 -6.99 -14.93 -11.50
C TRP A 51 -7.23 -14.20 -10.17
N TRP A 52 -6.30 -13.36 -9.72
CA TRP A 52 -6.47 -12.56 -8.50
C TRP A 52 -7.64 -11.58 -8.62
N ARG A 53 -7.76 -10.86 -9.75
CA ARG A 53 -8.90 -9.96 -9.99
C ARG A 53 -10.22 -10.70 -9.88
N GLU A 54 -10.36 -11.79 -10.64
CA GLU A 54 -11.59 -12.59 -10.64
C GLU A 54 -11.87 -13.20 -9.26
N ALA A 55 -10.83 -13.64 -8.54
CA ALA A 55 -10.98 -14.22 -7.22
C ALA A 55 -11.43 -13.19 -6.18
N LEU A 56 -10.94 -11.96 -6.27
CA LEU A 56 -11.42 -10.84 -5.46
C LEU A 56 -12.88 -10.52 -5.78
N GLU A 57 -13.24 -10.33 -7.05
CA GLU A 57 -14.64 -10.06 -7.46
C GLU A 57 -15.60 -11.16 -6.98
N ARG A 58 -15.18 -12.43 -7.02
CA ARG A 58 -15.97 -13.55 -6.53
C ARG A 58 -16.27 -13.48 -5.03
N LEU A 59 -15.46 -12.80 -4.22
CA LEU A 59 -15.73 -12.66 -2.78
C LEU A 59 -17.07 -11.96 -2.49
N ASP A 60 -17.58 -11.17 -3.42
CA ASP A 60 -18.86 -10.45 -3.22
C ASP A 60 -20.09 -11.35 -3.30
N HIS A 61 -19.95 -12.54 -3.90
CA HIS A 61 -21.10 -13.39 -4.21
C HIS A 61 -20.84 -14.89 -4.05
N ALA A 62 -19.62 -15.29 -3.69
CA ALA A 62 -19.23 -16.68 -3.46
C ALA A 62 -18.26 -16.80 -2.27
N PRO A 63 -18.18 -17.99 -1.63
CA PRO A 63 -17.21 -18.25 -0.59
C PRO A 63 -15.76 -18.05 -1.08
N PRO A 64 -14.82 -17.62 -0.20
CA PRO A 64 -13.43 -17.45 -0.58
C PRO A 64 -12.81 -18.79 -0.99
N PRO A 65 -11.95 -18.82 -2.03
CA PRO A 65 -11.19 -20.02 -2.38
C PRO A 65 -10.20 -20.40 -1.26
N ALA A 66 -9.54 -21.56 -1.41
CA ALA A 66 -8.51 -22.05 -0.48
C ALA A 66 -7.17 -21.29 -0.59
N GLU A 67 -7.25 -19.96 -0.66
CA GLU A 67 -6.12 -19.04 -0.65
C GLU A 67 -6.15 -18.25 0.67
N PRO A 68 -5.16 -18.42 1.57
CA PRO A 68 -5.18 -17.81 2.90
C PRO A 68 -5.44 -16.30 2.92
N VAL A 69 -4.90 -15.56 1.95
CA VAL A 69 -5.11 -14.10 1.86
C VAL A 69 -6.56 -13.77 1.54
N LEU A 70 -7.17 -14.48 0.59
CA LEU A 70 -8.58 -14.26 0.23
C LEU A 70 -9.53 -14.67 1.36
N GLN A 71 -9.19 -15.71 2.13
CA GLN A 71 -9.93 -16.09 3.35
C GLN A 71 -9.82 -15.02 4.43
N ALA A 72 -8.63 -14.45 4.64
CA ALA A 72 -8.42 -13.35 5.58
C ALA A 72 -9.20 -12.10 5.16
N LEU A 73 -9.19 -11.73 3.88
CA LEU A 73 -10.01 -10.61 3.39
C LEU A 73 -11.51 -10.86 3.62
N ALA A 74 -12.01 -12.04 3.24
CA ALA A 74 -13.42 -12.38 3.46
C ALA A 74 -13.83 -12.33 4.94
N ARG A 75 -12.94 -12.73 5.85
CA ARG A 75 -13.21 -12.75 7.29
C ARG A 75 -13.07 -11.37 7.94
N GLU A 76 -12.04 -10.62 7.56
CA GLU A 76 -11.61 -9.43 8.30
C GLU A 76 -12.02 -8.11 7.64
N THR A 77 -12.24 -8.04 6.32
CA THR A 77 -12.51 -6.76 5.63
C THR A 77 -13.96 -6.63 5.16
N LEU A 78 -14.54 -7.70 4.60
CA LEU A 78 -15.92 -7.70 4.10
C LEU A 78 -16.98 -7.29 5.14
N PRO A 79 -16.91 -7.75 6.41
CA PRO A 79 -17.85 -7.32 7.45
C PRO A 79 -17.83 -5.82 7.74
N HIS A 80 -16.79 -5.10 7.30
CA HIS A 80 -16.62 -3.67 7.48
C HIS A 80 -16.96 -2.85 6.22
N GLY A 81 -17.62 -3.47 5.23
CA GLY A 81 -18.14 -2.77 4.04
C GLY A 81 -17.16 -2.65 2.88
N VAL A 82 -15.98 -3.29 2.96
CA VAL A 82 -15.09 -3.46 1.81
C VAL A 82 -15.65 -4.57 0.93
N THR A 83 -15.79 -4.32 -0.36
CA THR A 83 -16.18 -5.36 -1.33
C THR A 83 -14.95 -5.93 -2.02
N GLY A 84 -15.02 -7.18 -2.47
CA GLY A 84 -14.03 -7.78 -3.33
C GLY A 84 -13.75 -6.94 -4.58
N ALA A 85 -14.81 -6.46 -5.25
CA ALA A 85 -14.69 -5.55 -6.39
C ALA A 85 -13.93 -4.25 -6.05
N SER A 86 -14.07 -3.71 -4.83
CA SER A 86 -13.34 -2.49 -4.42
C SER A 86 -11.83 -2.72 -4.26
N LEU A 87 -11.36 -3.97 -4.18
CA LEU A 87 -9.94 -4.29 -4.06
C LEU A 87 -9.25 -4.54 -5.41
N VAL A 88 -10.01 -4.73 -6.49
CA VAL A 88 -9.49 -4.96 -7.85
C VAL A 88 -8.54 -3.85 -8.33
N PRO A 89 -8.77 -2.55 -8.05
CA PRO A 89 -7.82 -1.50 -8.43
C PRO A 89 -6.39 -1.69 -7.93
N ILE A 90 -6.21 -2.38 -6.78
CA ILE A 90 -4.88 -2.70 -6.25
C ILE A 90 -4.15 -3.65 -7.21
N VAL A 91 -4.85 -4.64 -7.76
CA VAL A 91 -4.29 -5.58 -8.74
C VAL A 91 -3.95 -4.86 -10.04
N HIS A 92 -4.81 -3.96 -10.51
CA HIS A 92 -4.51 -3.11 -11.68
C HIS A 92 -3.25 -2.28 -11.50
N GLY A 93 -2.99 -1.78 -10.29
CA GLY A 93 -1.73 -1.11 -9.98
C GLY A 93 -0.52 -2.00 -10.26
N TRP A 94 -0.56 -3.26 -9.82
CA TRP A 94 0.51 -4.23 -10.03
C TRP A 94 0.63 -4.70 -11.49
N GLU A 95 -0.47 -4.74 -12.25
CA GLU A 95 -0.49 -5.12 -13.67
C GLU A 95 0.35 -4.20 -14.55
N VAL A 96 0.40 -2.91 -14.21
CA VAL A 96 1.24 -1.92 -14.91
C VAL A 96 2.68 -2.40 -15.02
N LEU A 97 3.23 -3.02 -13.97
CA LEU A 97 4.63 -3.49 -13.98
C LEU A 97 4.89 -4.67 -14.92
N VAL A 98 3.84 -5.32 -15.41
CA VAL A 98 3.93 -6.45 -16.35
C VAL A 98 3.57 -6.01 -17.77
N GLU A 99 2.67 -5.03 -17.89
CA GLU A 99 2.18 -4.51 -19.17
C GLU A 99 3.16 -3.52 -19.81
N GLU A 100 3.85 -2.73 -18.99
CA GLU A 100 4.74 -1.67 -19.46
C GLU A 100 6.18 -2.13 -19.54
N GLU A 101 6.80 -2.01 -20.72
CA GLU A 101 8.23 -2.25 -20.90
C GLU A 101 9.09 -1.13 -20.29
N VAL A 102 8.56 0.10 -20.30
CA VAL A 102 9.19 1.30 -19.73
C VAL A 102 8.20 2.02 -18.83
N LEU A 103 8.58 2.24 -17.58
CA LEU A 103 7.75 2.92 -16.59
C LEU A 103 7.89 4.44 -16.73
N ASN A 104 7.26 4.98 -17.77
CA ASN A 104 7.15 6.42 -17.96
C ASN A 104 6.24 7.09 -16.90
N ALA A 105 6.13 8.41 -16.95
CA ALA A 105 5.37 9.18 -15.96
C ALA A 105 3.90 8.75 -15.85
N ASP A 106 3.23 8.41 -16.96
CA ASP A 106 1.83 7.95 -16.98
C ASP A 106 1.69 6.54 -16.38
N ALA A 107 2.59 5.62 -16.76
CA ALA A 107 2.65 4.28 -16.18
C ALA A 107 2.82 4.35 -14.65
N LEU A 108 3.75 5.18 -14.17
CA LEU A 108 3.96 5.38 -12.75
C LEU A 108 2.73 6.00 -12.06
N GLN A 109 2.04 6.95 -12.70
CA GLN A 109 0.78 7.49 -12.18
C GLN A 109 -0.29 6.40 -12.04
N ARG A 110 -0.47 5.54 -13.05
CA ARG A 110 -1.43 4.42 -13.02
C ARG A 110 -1.07 3.40 -11.94
N PHE A 111 0.20 3.03 -11.85
CA PHE A 111 0.71 2.15 -10.79
C PHE A 111 0.40 2.73 -9.40
N GLY A 112 0.76 4.00 -9.19
CA GLY A 112 0.54 4.70 -7.93
C GLY A 112 -0.94 4.78 -7.56
N ALA A 113 -1.80 5.17 -8.51
CA ALA A 113 -3.24 5.27 -8.29
C ALA A 113 -3.89 3.92 -7.99
N GLY A 114 -3.52 2.87 -8.74
CA GLY A 114 -4.04 1.51 -8.54
C GLY A 114 -3.60 0.92 -7.22
N ARG A 115 -2.29 0.75 -7.00
CA ARG A 115 -1.75 0.15 -5.77
C ARG A 115 -2.10 1.01 -4.54
N GLY A 116 -2.06 2.33 -4.69
CA GLY A 116 -2.42 3.28 -3.64
C GLY A 116 -3.89 3.21 -3.20
N HIS A 117 -4.78 2.59 -4.00
CA HIS A 117 -6.18 2.37 -3.62
C HIS A 117 -6.32 1.56 -2.32
N LEU A 118 -5.30 0.81 -1.92
CA LEU A 118 -5.22 0.15 -0.62
C LEU A 118 -5.52 1.11 0.54
N PHE A 119 -4.99 2.34 0.49
CA PHE A 119 -5.23 3.34 1.55
C PHE A 119 -6.66 3.84 1.55
N VAL A 120 -7.30 3.95 0.39
CA VAL A 120 -8.70 4.36 0.26
C VAL A 120 -9.61 3.27 0.83
N ALA A 121 -9.41 2.01 0.42
CA ALA A 121 -10.17 0.87 0.94
C ALA A 121 -9.99 0.72 2.46
N ALA A 122 -8.75 0.80 2.94
CA ALA A 122 -8.45 0.78 4.38
C ALA A 122 -9.08 1.95 5.13
N GLY A 123 -9.06 3.16 4.57
CA GLY A 123 -9.64 4.33 5.21
C GLY A 123 -11.16 4.23 5.34
N ALA A 124 -11.85 3.77 4.29
CA ALA A 124 -13.29 3.51 4.32
C ALA A 124 -13.64 2.50 5.42
N MET A 125 -12.92 1.38 5.45
CA MET A 125 -13.07 0.31 6.45
C MET A 125 -12.82 0.80 7.89
N LEU A 126 -11.81 1.65 8.10
CA LEU A 126 -11.46 2.18 9.42
C LEU A 126 -12.38 3.32 9.88
N GLY A 127 -13.20 3.87 8.99
CA GLY A 127 -14.02 5.05 9.26
C GLY A 127 -13.20 6.35 9.30
N ALA A 128 -12.26 6.50 8.36
CA ALA A 128 -11.51 7.73 8.15
C ALA A 128 -12.45 8.93 7.91
N ALA A 129 -12.01 10.12 8.29
CA ALA A 129 -12.75 11.34 8.04
C ALA A 129 -12.60 11.78 6.57
N ALA A 130 -13.59 12.49 6.05
CA ALA A 130 -13.59 12.96 4.66
C ALA A 130 -12.37 13.83 4.26
N GLY A 131 -11.71 14.46 5.24
CA GLY A 131 -10.51 15.27 5.02
C GLY A 131 -9.18 14.52 5.17
N ASP A 132 -9.20 13.21 5.44
CA ASP A 132 -7.97 12.41 5.50
C ASP A 132 -7.40 12.21 4.07
N PRO A 133 -6.10 12.46 3.84
CA PRO A 133 -5.50 12.44 2.51
C PRO A 133 -5.14 11.02 2.06
N LEU A 134 -6.15 10.14 2.00
CA LEU A 134 -5.97 8.71 1.77
C LEU A 134 -5.39 8.41 0.38
N ALA A 135 -5.90 9.09 -0.64
CA ALA A 135 -5.47 8.87 -2.02
C ALA A 135 -4.02 9.34 -2.23
N GLU A 136 -3.68 10.54 -1.74
CA GLU A 136 -2.33 11.09 -1.81
C GLU A 136 -1.35 10.21 -1.03
N ALA A 137 -1.72 9.80 0.19
CA ALA A 137 -0.87 8.94 1.01
C ALA A 137 -0.61 7.58 0.35
N GLY A 138 -1.66 6.96 -0.21
CA GLY A 138 -1.56 5.67 -0.87
C GLY A 138 -0.69 5.72 -2.13
N GLN A 139 -0.90 6.72 -2.99
CA GLN A 139 -0.10 6.91 -4.20
C GLN A 139 1.37 7.13 -3.86
N GLY A 140 1.63 8.04 -2.93
CA GLY A 140 2.99 8.34 -2.48
C GLY A 140 3.68 7.15 -1.81
N TRP A 141 2.96 6.38 -0.99
CA TRP A 141 3.46 5.15 -0.39
C TRP A 141 3.80 4.09 -1.44
N ALA A 142 2.91 3.87 -2.41
CA ALA A 142 3.11 2.89 -3.47
C ALA A 142 4.33 3.22 -4.33
N LEU A 143 4.42 4.46 -4.82
CA LEU A 143 5.52 4.94 -5.65
C LEU A 143 6.84 4.99 -4.89
N GLY A 144 6.81 5.36 -3.61
CA GLY A 144 8.01 5.43 -2.78
C GLY A 144 8.65 4.07 -2.52
N ASP A 145 7.82 3.04 -2.35
CA ASP A 145 8.27 1.65 -2.23
C ASP A 145 8.76 1.12 -3.60
N LEU A 146 8.08 1.46 -4.71
CA LEU A 146 8.55 1.10 -6.06
C LEU A 146 9.91 1.71 -6.40
N ALA A 147 10.10 3.01 -6.15
CA ALA A 147 11.34 3.73 -6.44
C ALA A 147 12.57 3.07 -5.82
N GLN A 148 12.44 2.48 -4.63
CA GLN A 148 13.53 1.77 -3.94
C GLN A 148 13.84 0.39 -4.52
N ASN A 149 12.94 -0.18 -5.33
CA ASN A 149 13.06 -1.53 -5.89
C ASN A 149 13.33 -1.55 -7.40
N LEU A 150 13.24 -0.40 -8.08
CA LEU A 150 13.57 -0.26 -9.49
C LEU A 150 15.10 -0.29 -9.70
N LYS A 151 15.51 -0.88 -10.83
CA LYS A 151 16.92 -0.97 -11.23
C LYS A 151 17.32 0.09 -12.25
N ALA A 152 16.37 0.59 -13.02
CA ALA A 152 16.59 1.63 -14.01
C ALA A 152 16.61 3.00 -13.31
N PRO A 153 17.74 3.72 -13.27
CA PRO A 153 17.86 4.95 -12.48
C PRO A 153 16.88 6.05 -12.92
N GLY A 154 16.55 6.12 -14.21
CA GLY A 154 15.58 7.08 -14.73
C GLY A 154 14.15 6.83 -14.23
N GLU A 155 13.71 5.57 -14.24
CA GLU A 155 12.39 5.19 -13.73
C GLU A 155 12.32 5.34 -12.20
N ALA A 156 13.39 4.99 -11.49
CA ALA A 156 13.49 5.16 -10.04
C ALA A 156 13.40 6.64 -9.65
N ALA A 157 14.10 7.52 -10.37
CA ALA A 157 14.07 8.96 -10.13
C ALA A 157 12.68 9.57 -10.39
N GLU A 158 12.02 9.19 -11.49
CA GLU A 158 10.66 9.63 -11.81
C GLU A 158 9.65 9.16 -10.76
N ALA A 159 9.71 7.87 -10.37
CA ALA A 159 8.84 7.32 -9.33
C ALA A 159 9.04 8.03 -8.00
N ARG A 160 10.29 8.34 -7.63
CA ARG A 160 10.64 9.10 -6.44
C ARG A 160 10.09 10.51 -6.47
N GLN A 161 10.25 11.22 -7.58
CA GLN A 161 9.74 12.58 -7.75
C GLN A 161 8.22 12.64 -7.55
N GLN A 162 7.48 11.71 -8.17
CA GLN A 162 6.04 11.63 -7.99
C GLN A 162 5.66 11.26 -6.54
N ALA A 163 6.37 10.30 -5.94
CA ALA A 163 6.12 9.90 -4.56
C ALA A 163 6.32 11.04 -3.56
N GLU A 164 7.39 11.83 -3.72
CA GLU A 164 7.70 12.98 -2.87
C GLU A 164 6.58 14.03 -2.91
N ALA A 165 6.04 14.33 -4.11
CA ALA A 165 4.93 15.27 -4.27
C ALA A 165 3.68 14.81 -3.51
N TRP A 166 3.29 13.54 -3.68
CA TRP A 166 2.11 12.98 -3.02
C TRP A 166 2.28 12.88 -1.50
N LEU A 167 3.43 12.41 -1.03
CA LEU A 167 3.70 12.32 0.41
C LEU A 167 3.81 13.69 1.06
N ALA A 168 4.33 14.70 0.37
CA ALA A 168 4.36 16.07 0.88
C ALA A 168 2.93 16.59 1.14
N LEU A 169 2.00 16.36 0.21
CA LEU A 169 0.59 16.71 0.38
C LEU A 169 -0.04 15.96 1.55
N ALA A 170 0.12 14.64 1.59
CA ALA A 170 -0.51 13.78 2.61
C ALA A 170 0.01 14.05 4.04
N THR A 171 1.31 14.27 4.18
CA THR A 171 1.96 14.46 5.48
C THR A 171 1.93 15.91 5.97
N ALA A 172 1.40 16.84 5.18
CA ALA A 172 1.09 18.20 5.61
C ALA A 172 -0.27 18.30 6.33
N GLN A 173 -1.16 17.33 6.12
CA GLN A 173 -2.49 17.34 6.72
C GLN A 173 -2.49 16.80 8.15
N ARG A 174 -3.55 17.15 8.89
CA ARG A 174 -3.86 16.52 10.18
C ARG A 174 -4.79 15.33 9.95
N TRP A 175 -4.32 14.15 10.34
CA TRP A 175 -5.06 12.90 10.23
C TRP A 175 -6.04 12.70 11.38
N SER A 176 -7.22 12.18 11.06
CA SER A 176 -8.21 11.74 12.03
C SER A 176 -7.68 10.57 12.85
N GLY A 177 -8.24 10.37 14.04
CA GLY A 177 -7.82 9.27 14.91
C GLY A 177 -7.96 7.89 14.25
N LYS A 178 -8.96 7.72 13.38
CA LYS A 178 -9.26 6.46 12.68
C LYS A 178 -8.28 6.14 11.56
N ALA A 179 -7.67 7.16 10.96
CA ALA A 179 -6.72 7.00 9.85
C ALA A 179 -5.25 7.07 10.27
N ARG A 180 -4.94 7.20 11.58
CA ARG A 180 -3.54 7.31 12.10
C ARG A 180 -2.62 6.15 11.72
N ALA A 181 -3.17 4.94 11.54
CA ALA A 181 -2.38 3.82 11.07
C ALA A 181 -1.83 4.08 9.65
N LEU A 182 -2.67 4.57 8.75
CA LEU A 182 -2.32 4.91 7.38
C LEU A 182 -1.39 6.12 7.32
N GLY A 183 -1.67 7.16 8.10
CA GLY A 183 -0.77 8.32 8.21
C GLY A 183 0.62 7.95 8.74
N ALA A 184 0.71 6.98 9.67
CA ALA A 184 2.00 6.47 10.13
C ALA A 184 2.77 5.75 9.00
N LEU A 185 2.11 4.93 8.19
CA LEU A 185 2.71 4.31 7.01
C LEU A 185 3.21 5.36 6.00
N ALA A 186 2.44 6.42 5.76
CA ALA A 186 2.83 7.51 4.89
C ALA A 186 4.07 8.28 5.40
N HIS A 187 4.14 8.53 6.71
CA HIS A 187 5.34 9.13 7.32
C HIS A 187 6.57 8.23 7.20
N LEU A 188 6.43 6.93 7.41
CA LEU A 188 7.54 5.99 7.22
C LEU A 188 8.02 5.99 5.78
N ALA A 189 7.11 5.92 4.80
CA ALA A 189 7.46 6.01 3.38
C ALA A 189 8.19 7.32 3.04
N ARG A 190 7.74 8.45 3.60
CA ARG A 190 8.42 9.75 3.42
C ARG A 190 9.82 9.75 4.02
N MET A 191 10.02 9.11 5.17
CA MET A 191 11.33 9.00 5.80
C MET A 191 12.26 8.06 5.02
N ASP A 192 11.73 6.98 4.45
CA ASP A 192 12.49 6.06 3.60
C ASP A 192 12.93 6.74 2.31
N LEU A 193 12.03 7.51 1.69
CA LEU A 193 12.36 8.34 0.52
C LEU A 193 13.32 9.48 0.83
N ALA A 194 13.53 9.89 2.08
CA ALA A 194 14.52 10.92 2.38
C ALA A 194 15.96 10.35 2.40
N LEU A 195 16.11 9.03 2.35
CA LEU A 195 17.42 8.37 2.32
C LEU A 195 18.05 8.47 0.94
N GLU A 196 19.38 8.41 0.92
CA GLU A 196 20.15 8.25 -0.30
C GLU A 196 19.81 6.91 -0.96
N GLU A 197 19.93 6.86 -2.28
CA GLU A 197 19.63 5.66 -3.06
C GLU A 197 20.52 4.48 -2.61
N GLY A 198 19.89 3.32 -2.40
CA GLY A 198 20.57 2.11 -1.92
C GLY A 198 20.81 2.04 -0.40
N VAL A 199 20.49 3.09 0.36
CA VAL A 199 20.57 3.06 1.83
C VAL A 199 19.33 2.41 2.42
N LEU A 200 19.52 1.32 3.17
CA LEU A 200 18.43 0.65 3.86
C LEU A 200 17.91 1.51 5.03
N PRO A 201 16.57 1.59 5.23
CA PRO A 201 16.00 2.30 6.36
C PRO A 201 16.51 1.77 7.71
N PRO A 202 16.98 2.66 8.61
CA PRO A 202 17.41 2.26 9.95
C PRO A 202 16.17 1.96 10.80
N THR A 203 15.64 0.76 10.62
CA THR A 203 14.40 0.29 11.25
C THR A 203 14.53 0.35 12.78
N GLY A 204 13.55 0.98 13.45
CA GLY A 204 13.55 1.16 14.89
C GLY A 204 14.41 2.34 15.38
N ALA A 205 14.97 3.16 14.48
CA ALA A 205 15.75 4.34 14.86
C ALA A 205 14.90 5.30 15.72
N PRO A 206 15.48 5.94 16.76
CA PRO A 206 14.74 6.80 17.68
C PRO A 206 13.93 7.90 16.98
N ARG A 207 14.49 8.50 15.93
CA ARG A 207 13.82 9.54 15.13
C ARG A 207 12.52 9.04 14.48
N ARG A 208 12.51 7.80 13.97
CA ARG A 208 11.34 7.18 13.31
C ARG A 208 10.27 6.86 14.32
N VAL A 209 10.65 6.21 15.43
CA VAL A 209 9.73 5.88 16.53
C VAL A 209 9.11 7.14 17.13
N LEU A 210 9.91 8.18 17.38
CA LEU A 210 9.42 9.48 17.85
C LEU A 210 8.46 10.13 16.84
N ARG A 211 8.76 10.04 15.54
CA ARG A 211 7.88 10.58 14.49
C ARG A 211 6.52 9.89 14.48
N MET A 212 6.50 8.57 14.60
CA MET A 212 5.27 7.78 14.67
C MET A 212 4.49 8.04 15.95
N ALA A 213 5.17 8.12 17.10
CA ALA A 213 4.54 8.45 18.38
C ALA A 213 3.91 9.86 18.36
N TRP A 214 4.63 10.84 17.82
CA TRP A 214 4.12 12.20 17.63
C TRP A 214 2.89 12.21 16.72
N HIS A 215 2.93 11.50 15.60
CA HIS A 215 1.79 11.34 14.70
C HIS A 215 0.60 10.67 15.41
N ARG A 216 0.86 9.61 16.18
CA ARG A 216 -0.18 8.94 16.97
C ARG A 216 -0.86 9.88 17.94
N LEU A 217 -0.14 10.84 18.55
CA LEU A 217 -0.73 11.76 19.52
C LEU A 217 -1.46 12.92 18.84
N THR A 218 -0.83 13.52 17.83
CA THR A 218 -1.25 14.80 17.26
C THR A 218 -2.00 14.68 15.93
N GLY A 219 -1.89 13.54 15.24
CA GLY A 219 -2.33 13.38 13.86
C GLY A 219 -1.50 14.17 12.84
N ARG A 220 -0.42 14.83 13.26
CA ARG A 220 0.47 15.60 12.39
C ARG A 220 1.76 14.87 12.11
#